data_AF-A0A453L395-F1
#
_entry.id   AF-A0A453L395-F1
#
_cell.length_a   1.000
_cell.length_b   1.000
_cell.length_c   1.000
_cell.angle_alpha   90.00
_cell.angle_beta   90.00
_cell.angle_gamma   90.00
#
_symmetry.space_group_name_H-M   'P 1'
#
loop_
_entity.id
_entity.type
_entity.pdbx_description
1 polymer ?
#
loop_
_entity_poly.entity_id
_entity_poly.type
_entity_poly.pdbx_seq_one_letter_code
_entity_poly.pdbx_strand_id
1 'polypeptide(L)'
;MVVKLIDGRWEVIYFVGEHNHPLVDKPCLTKYLRSHQGIPPEEKAFLTHLHNCNLTTGRMMHIMSDFYGTKLIVPYVTKHITNLKTELNKDATREGDMIETVAYFKDQQ
;
A
#
# COMPACT_ATOMS: atom_id res chain seq x y z
N MET A 1 23.40 7.25 13.44
CA MET A 1 23.73 5.85 13.76
C MET A 1 24.99 5.48 12.99
N VAL A 2 25.98 4.88 13.63
CA VAL A 2 27.16 4.30 12.97
C VAL A 2 27.16 2.81 13.23
N VAL A 3 27.34 2.03 12.17
CA VAL A 3 27.43 0.58 12.23
C VAL A 3 28.80 0.11 11.75
N LYS A 4 29.29 -1.00 12.32
CA LYS A 4 30.56 -1.62 11.94
C LYS A 4 30.38 -3.13 11.87
N LEU A 5 31.02 -3.77 10.90
CA LEU A 5 31.11 -5.22 10.83
C LEU A 5 32.24 -5.69 11.77
N ILE A 6 31.88 -6.43 12.83
CA ILE A 6 32.80 -6.99 13.83
C ILE A 6 32.52 -8.49 13.91
N ASP A 7 33.55 -9.31 13.72
CA ASP A 7 33.45 -10.79 13.74
C ASP A 7 32.29 -11.36 12.91
N GLY A 8 32.05 -10.76 11.74
CA GLY A 8 30.99 -11.17 10.81
C GLY A 8 29.58 -10.71 11.19
N ARG A 9 29.43 -9.84 12.19
CA ARG A 9 28.14 -9.30 12.66
C ARG A 9 28.10 -7.78 12.52
N TRP A 10 26.96 -7.25 12.11
CA TRP A 10 26.75 -5.80 12.09
C TRP A 10 26.42 -5.31 13.49
N GLU A 11 27.31 -4.50 14.06
CA GLU A 11 27.13 -3.90 15.37
C GLU A 11 26.88 -2.39 15.27
N VAL A 12 25.92 -1.89 16.04
CA VAL A 12 25.68 -0.45 16.19
C VAL A 12 26.67 0.08 17.23
N ILE A 13 27.74 0.72 16.78
CA ILE A 13 28.80 1.24 17.66
C ILE A 13 28.51 2.66 18.17
N TYR A 14 27.56 3.36 17.54
CA TYR A 14 27.14 4.69 17.96
C TYR A 14 25.70 4.98 17.55
N PHE A 15 24.90 5.44 18.52
CA PHE A 15 23.51 5.84 18.33
C PHE A 15 23.22 7.08 19.17
N VAL A 16 22.62 8.10 18.54
CA VAL A 16 22.07 9.27 19.23
C VAL A 16 20.57 9.10 19.23
N GLY A 17 20.00 8.85 20.40
CA GLY A 17 18.55 8.75 20.59
C GLY A 17 17.89 10.06 20.97
N GLU A 18 18.67 11.12 21.22
CA GLU A 18 18.12 12.44 21.53
C GLU A 18 17.57 13.08 20.26
N HIS A 19 16.31 13.51 20.33
CA HIS A 19 15.62 14.20 19.25
C HIS A 19 15.56 15.70 19.56
N ASN A 20 15.68 16.54 18.53
CA ASN A 20 15.52 17.99 18.64
C ASN A 20 14.03 18.43 18.64
N HIS A 21 13.10 17.48 18.69
CA HIS A 21 11.67 17.70 18.74
C HIS A 21 10.98 16.55 19.51
N PRO A 22 9.75 16.74 20.02
CA PRO A 22 8.97 15.65 20.59
C PRO A 22 8.70 14.56 19.56
N LEU A 23 8.71 13.30 19.99
CA LEU A 23 8.31 12.18 19.15
C LEU A 23 6.82 12.23 18.84
N VAL A 24 6.45 11.82 17.64
CA VAL A 24 5.03 11.68 17.26
C VAL A 24 4.49 10.42 17.91
N ASP A 25 3.55 10.58 18.83
CA ASP A 25 2.90 9.52 19.61
C ASP A 25 1.52 9.13 19.05
N LYS A 26 1.24 9.46 17.79
CA LYS A 26 -0.05 9.25 17.13
C LYS A 26 0.04 8.16 16.07
N PRO A 27 -0.35 6.90 16.38
CA PRO A 27 -0.36 5.82 15.40
C PRO A 27 -1.16 6.14 14.14
N CYS A 28 -2.22 6.95 14.24
CA CYS A 28 -3.01 7.36 13.07
C CYS A 28 -2.23 8.20 12.04
N LEU A 29 -1.09 8.77 12.41
CA LEU A 29 -0.25 9.56 11.51
C LEU A 29 0.85 8.73 10.82
N THR A 30 1.10 7.50 11.28
CA THR A 30 2.17 6.65 10.72
C THR A 30 1.96 6.38 9.23
N LYS A 31 0.69 6.31 8.77
CA LYS A 31 0.33 6.15 7.35
C LYS A 31 0.90 7.22 6.41
N TYR A 32 1.33 8.37 6.95
CA TYR A 32 1.96 9.46 6.21
C TYR A 32 3.49 9.40 6.20
N LEU A 33 4.10 8.58 7.07
CA LEU A 33 5.54 8.37 7.12
C LEU A 33 5.95 7.43 5.98
N ARG A 34 6.89 7.85 5.12
CA ARG A 34 7.34 7.04 3.98
C ARG A 34 7.80 5.63 4.34
N SER A 35 8.46 5.46 5.49
CA SER A 35 8.91 4.15 5.97
C SER A 35 7.78 3.19 6.36
N HIS A 36 6.58 3.72 6.60
CA HIS A 36 5.38 2.98 6.97
C HIS A 36 4.34 3.02 5.85
N GLN A 37 4.68 3.57 4.68
CA GLN A 37 3.78 3.56 3.52
C GLN A 37 3.71 2.16 2.93
N GLY A 38 2.51 1.79 2.52
CA GLY A 38 2.25 0.51 1.86
C GLY A 38 0.94 -0.10 2.33
N ILE A 39 0.51 -1.10 1.57
CA ILE A 39 -0.60 -1.97 1.94
C ILE A 39 0.05 -3.31 2.29
N PRO A 40 -0.22 -3.87 3.48
CA PRO A 40 0.25 -5.21 3.85
C PRO A 40 -0.16 -6.26 2.81
N PRO A 41 0.64 -7.32 2.57
CA PRO A 41 0.35 -8.32 1.55
C PRO A 41 -1.03 -8.96 1.68
N GLU A 42 -1.46 -9.27 2.90
CA GLU A 42 -2.76 -9.86 3.20
C GLU A 42 -3.91 -8.93 2.79
N GLU A 43 -3.75 -7.64 3.08
CA GLU A 43 -4.74 -6.62 2.73
C GLU A 43 -4.70 -6.27 1.24
N LYS A 44 -3.54 -6.39 0.58
CA LYS A 44 -3.47 -6.32 -0.89
C LYS A 44 -4.30 -7.43 -1.52
N ALA A 45 -4.22 -8.66 -1.00
CA ALA A 45 -5.02 -9.77 -1.50
C ALA A 45 -6.52 -9.51 -1.31
N PHE A 46 -6.93 -9.03 -0.13
CA PHE A 46 -8.32 -8.67 0.14
C PHE A 46 -8.81 -7.53 -0.77
N LEU A 47 -8.03 -6.45 -0.90
CA LEU A 47 -8.37 -5.33 -1.81
C LEU A 47 -8.39 -5.77 -3.28
N THR A 48 -7.56 -6.72 -3.69
CA THR A 48 -7.61 -7.31 -5.03
C THR A 48 -8.93 -8.03 -5.27
N HIS A 49 -9.41 -8.79 -4.27
CA HIS A 49 -10.72 -9.42 -4.34
C HIS A 49 -11.85 -8.37 -4.48
N LEU A 50 -11.81 -7.30 -3.68
CA LEU A 50 -12.77 -6.21 -3.77
C LEU A 50 -12.72 -5.47 -5.14
N HIS A 51 -11.51 -5.35 -5.72
CA HIS A 51 -11.33 -4.79 -7.06
C HIS A 51 -11.99 -5.67 -8.13
N ASN A 52 -11.84 -6.98 -8.03
CA ASN A 52 -12.46 -7.95 -8.94
C ASN A 52 -14.00 -7.94 -8.83
N CYS A 53 -14.55 -7.62 -7.65
CA CYS A 53 -15.98 -7.33 -7.48
C CYS A 53 -16.41 -5.95 -8.02
N ASN A 54 -15.54 -5.26 -8.77
CA ASN A 54 -15.75 -3.97 -9.39
C ASN A 54 -16.11 -2.84 -8.40
N LEU A 55 -15.58 -2.90 -7.17
CA LEU A 55 -15.82 -1.86 -6.18
C LEU A 55 -15.00 -0.59 -6.48
N THR A 56 -15.62 0.55 -6.19
CA THR A 56 -14.95 1.86 -6.26
C THR A 56 -13.95 1.99 -5.13
N THR A 57 -12.86 2.75 -5.35
CA THR A 57 -11.83 2.98 -4.33
C THR A 57 -12.41 3.55 -3.03
N GLY A 58 -13.43 4.41 -3.14
CA GLY A 58 -14.14 4.96 -1.98
C GLY A 58 -14.86 3.88 -1.16
N ARG A 59 -15.57 2.95 -1.82
CA ARG A 59 -16.22 1.81 -1.14
C ARG A 59 -15.22 0.85 -0.52
N MET A 60 -14.12 0.57 -1.21
CA MET A 60 -13.03 -0.24 -0.66
C MET A 60 -12.44 0.42 0.61
N MET A 61 -12.19 1.73 0.58
CA MET A 61 -11.73 2.48 1.76
C MET A 61 -12.76 2.45 2.90
N HIS A 62 -14.06 2.48 2.59
CA HIS A 62 -15.11 2.39 3.60
C HIS A 62 -15.11 1.02 4.27
N ILE A 63 -15.03 -0.07 3.49
CA ILE A 63 -14.90 -1.44 4.02
C ILE A 63 -13.66 -1.55 4.90
N MET A 64 -12.51 -1.02 4.46
CA MET A 64 -11.30 -1.03 5.30
C MET A 64 -11.47 -0.17 6.56
N SER A 65 -12.15 0.96 6.48
CA SER A 65 -12.47 1.79 7.65
C SER A 65 -13.30 1.01 8.66
N ASP A 66 -14.27 0.22 8.21
CA ASP A 66 -15.13 -0.58 9.07
C ASP A 66 -14.37 -1.77 9.66
N PHE A 67 -13.53 -2.44 8.85
CA PHE A 67 -12.64 -3.52 9.30
C PHE A 67 -11.70 -3.08 10.42
N TYR A 68 -11.13 -1.87 10.30
CA TYR A 68 -10.30 -1.24 11.31
C TYR A 68 -11.10 -0.49 12.40
N GLY A 69 -12.43 -0.45 12.32
CA GLY A 69 -13.29 0.33 13.23
C GLY A 69 -13.26 1.85 13.04
N THR A 70 -12.23 2.40 12.39
CA THR A 70 -12.23 3.80 11.93
C THR A 70 -11.20 4.04 10.83
N LYS A 71 -11.53 4.95 9.90
CA LYS A 71 -10.62 5.45 8.86
C LYS A 71 -9.32 6.02 9.44
N LEU A 72 -9.35 6.52 10.68
CA LEU A 72 -8.18 7.12 11.32
C LEU A 72 -7.06 6.11 11.57
N ILE A 73 -7.38 4.85 11.84
CA ILE A 73 -6.35 3.85 12.17
C ILE A 73 -6.00 2.93 11.00
N VAL A 74 -6.67 3.05 9.86
CA VAL A 74 -6.25 2.36 8.62
C VAL A 74 -4.81 2.77 8.28
N PRO A 75 -3.87 1.82 8.09
CA PRO A 75 -2.43 2.12 7.97
C PRO A 75 -2.04 2.72 6.61
N TYR A 76 -2.99 2.91 5.70
CA TYR A 76 -2.79 3.55 4.41
C TYR A 76 -3.92 4.52 4.06
N VAL A 77 -3.62 5.42 3.13
CA VAL A 77 -4.60 6.33 2.54
C VAL A 77 -5.28 5.74 1.30
N THR A 78 -6.41 6.33 0.92
CA THR A 78 -7.15 6.00 -0.31
C THR A 78 -6.28 6.04 -1.57
N LYS A 79 -5.25 6.92 -1.60
CA LYS A 79 -4.30 6.99 -2.72
C LYS A 79 -3.51 5.70 -2.90
N HIS A 80 -3.18 4.97 -1.83
CA HIS A 80 -2.51 3.68 -1.96
C HIS A 80 -3.43 2.64 -2.61
N ILE A 81 -4.73 2.62 -2.28
CA ILE A 81 -5.71 1.75 -2.93
C ILE A 81 -5.84 2.11 -4.42
N THR A 82 -5.90 3.40 -4.76
CA THR A 82 -5.91 3.83 -6.18
C THR A 82 -4.67 3.35 -6.93
N ASN A 83 -3.49 3.47 -6.33
CA ASN A 83 -2.25 3.01 -6.95
C ASN A 83 -2.25 1.49 -7.15
N LEU A 84 -2.71 0.72 -6.16
CA LEU A 84 -2.88 -0.74 -6.29
C LEU A 84 -3.81 -1.09 -7.46
N LYS A 85 -4.95 -0.39 -7.60
CA LYS A 85 -5.85 -0.61 -8.76
C LYS A 85 -5.17 -0.30 -10.09
N THR A 86 -4.34 0.74 -10.14
CA THR A 86 -3.56 1.06 -11.34
C THR A 86 -2.56 -0.05 -11.66
N GLU A 87 -1.90 -0.64 -10.66
CA GLU A 87 -1.01 -1.79 -10.84
C GLU A 87 -1.79 -3.00 -11.37
N LEU A 88 -2.91 -3.37 -10.73
CA LEU A 88 -3.74 -4.50 -11.15
C LEU A 88 -4.29 -4.34 -12.59
N ASN A 89 -4.73 -3.13 -12.95
CA ASN A 89 -5.19 -2.85 -14.31
C ASN A 89 -4.06 -2.98 -15.34
N LYS A 90 -2.84 -2.52 -15.02
CA LYS A 90 -1.68 -2.68 -15.91
C LYS A 90 -1.32 -4.14 -16.12
N ASP A 91 -1.42 -4.95 -15.07
CA ASP A 91 -1.19 -6.39 -15.16
C ASP A 91 -2.26 -7.07 -16.02
N ALA A 92 -3.52 -6.60 -15.94
CA ALA A 92 -4.62 -7.09 -16.77
C ALA A 92 -4.48 -6.66 -18.24
N THR A 93 -3.96 -5.47 -18.53
CA THR A 93 -3.76 -4.95 -19.90
C THR A 93 -2.31 -5.01 -20.35
N ARG A 94 -1.59 -6.09 -19.98
CA ARG A 94 -0.15 -6.21 -20.21
C ARG A 94 0.26 -6.16 -21.69
N GLU A 95 -0.62 -6.57 -22.59
CA GLU A 95 -0.41 -6.50 -24.05
C GLU A 95 -0.73 -5.11 -24.64
N GLY A 96 -1.32 -4.23 -23.84
CA GLY A 96 -1.70 -2.88 -24.20
C GLY A 96 -3.21 -2.72 -24.38
N ASP A 97 -3.75 -1.61 -23.88
CA ASP A 97 -5.20 -1.34 -23.82
C ASP A 97 -5.89 -1.48 -25.19
N MET A 98 -5.21 -1.09 -26.27
CA MET A 98 -5.74 -1.20 -27.64
C MET A 98 -5.86 -2.64 -28.12
N ILE A 99 -4.92 -3.51 -27.75
CA ILE A 99 -4.92 -4.93 -28.16
C ILE A 99 -6.11 -5.64 -27.50
N GLU A 100 -6.29 -5.44 -26.19
CA GLU A 100 -7.41 -6.07 -25.47
C GLU A 100 -8.76 -5.53 -25.88
N THR A 101 -8.85 -4.24 -26.22
CA THR A 101 -10.07 -3.67 -26.78
C THR A 101 -10.44 -4.36 -28.10
N VAL A 102 -9.47 -4.56 -29.00
CA VAL A 102 -9.71 -5.25 -30.28
C VAL A 102 -10.07 -6.73 -30.05
N ALA A 103 -9.39 -7.41 -29.12
CA ALA A 103 -9.68 -8.80 -28.78
C ALA A 103 -11.11 -8.97 -28.24
N TYR A 104 -11.53 -8.10 -27.33
CA TYR A 104 -12.89 -8.11 -26.79
C TYR A 104 -13.95 -7.99 -27.88
N PHE A 105 -13.81 -7.03 -28.81
CA PHE A 105 -14.80 -6.87 -29.89
C PHE A 105 -14.81 -8.02 -30.89
N LYS A 106 -13.67 -8.71 -31.10
CA LYS A 106 -13.59 -9.90 -31.95
C LYS A 106 -14.28 -11.12 -31.32
N ASP A 107 -14.19 -11.27 -30.00
CA ASP A 107 -14.84 -12.37 -29.26
C ASP A 107 -16.37 -12.25 -29.21
N GLN A 108 -16.90 -11.04 -29.44
CA GLN A 108 -18.34 -10.75 -29.46
C GLN A 108 -18.99 -10.89 -30.86
N GLN A 109 -18.24 -11.32 -31.90
CA GLN A 109 -18.75 -11.62 -33.25
C GLN A 109 -18.98 -13.11 -33.44
#